data_AF-A0A1Y2FPA8-F1
#
_entry.id   AF-A0A1Y2FPA8-F1
#
_cell.length_a   1.000
_cell.length_b   1.000
_cell.length_c   1.000
_cell.angle_alpha   90.00
_cell.angle_beta   90.00
_cell.angle_gamma   90.00
#
_symmetry.space_group_name_H-M   'P 1'
#
loop_
_entity.id
_entity.type
_entity.pdbx_description
1 polymer ?
#
loop_
_entity_poly.entity_id
_entity_poly.type
_entity_poly.pdbx_seq_one_letter_code
_entity_poly.pdbx_strand_id
1 'polypeptide(L)'
;MKQHKPYFMYFVTLFQIAVFLFELYNNYVAMKNPFVGMNQNPMLGPSSGVLISMGARFVPCIKEIEYNQIYCPPGIKGTMDFNTTNVCNMNEVCGFGMKEGDKPNQWYRFITPIFIHCGLLHILFNLSFQVRTGIQMEKDFGTLRIAIIYMASGIFGFVFEANSAGIQPSVGCSGSLYGLMACLLLDLIQSWKLIIGPWKELIKMLFIIAFSLGIGLLPFVDNYAHIGGFIMGILTGLVLLPSIIFSKRDLRIKRILMILSIFLSIGLFVWVFRQFYYSENECKWCHYLNCLPIGNWCDSLATQTTTTTVTTTTQPPSPYNQ
;
A
#
# COMPACT_ATOMS: atom_id res chain seq x y z
N MET A 1 -13.45 29.65 -10.62
CA MET A 1 -13.71 28.19 -10.66
C MET A 1 -14.73 27.86 -9.59
N LYS A 2 -15.66 26.93 -9.82
CA LYS A 2 -16.62 26.50 -8.79
C LYS A 2 -15.85 25.73 -7.71
N GLN A 3 -15.78 26.26 -6.49
CA GLN A 3 -15.19 25.52 -5.38
C GLN A 3 -16.13 24.38 -4.99
N HIS A 4 -15.60 23.16 -4.99
CA HIS A 4 -16.32 21.98 -4.56
C HIS A 4 -16.27 21.86 -3.03
N LYS A 5 -17.26 21.21 -2.43
CA LYS A 5 -17.21 20.85 -1.02
C LYS A 5 -16.44 19.52 -0.90
N PRO A 6 -15.46 19.40 0.03
CA PRO A 6 -14.56 18.26 0.10
C PRO A 6 -15.18 17.08 0.88
N TYR A 7 -16.30 16.57 0.39
CA TYR A 7 -17.07 15.52 1.07
C TYR A 7 -16.30 14.20 1.18
N PHE A 8 -15.59 13.80 0.13
CA PHE A 8 -14.87 12.52 0.11
C PHE A 8 -13.74 12.52 1.13
N MET A 9 -12.90 13.57 1.14
CA MET A 9 -11.77 13.69 2.06
C MET A 9 -12.21 13.76 3.51
N TYR A 10 -13.29 14.47 3.84
CA TYR A 10 -13.84 14.44 5.19
C TYR A 10 -14.34 13.05 5.57
N PHE A 11 -15.11 12.40 4.69
CA PHE A 11 -15.63 11.06 4.94
C PHE A 11 -14.49 10.05 5.16
N VAL A 12 -13.52 9.97 4.26
CA VAL A 12 -12.43 8.98 4.37
C VAL A 12 -11.55 9.25 5.58
N THR A 13 -11.30 10.52 5.93
CA THR A 13 -10.53 10.89 7.13
C THR A 13 -11.24 10.45 8.40
N LEU A 14 -12.54 10.76 8.55
CA LEU A 14 -13.32 10.35 9.71
C LEU A 14 -13.44 8.84 9.81
N PHE A 15 -13.62 8.16 8.66
CA PHE A 15 -13.67 6.71 8.60
C PHE A 15 -12.35 6.06 9.03
N GLN A 16 -11.20 6.57 8.56
CA GLN A 16 -9.88 6.09 8.98
C GLN A 16 -9.62 6.29 10.47
N ILE A 17 -10.06 7.42 11.05
CA ILE A 17 -9.97 7.63 12.50
C ILE A 17 -10.83 6.62 13.25
N ALA A 18 -12.06 6.38 12.80
CA ALA A 18 -12.96 5.40 13.43
C ALA A 18 -12.41 3.98 13.34
N VAL A 19 -11.86 3.58 12.18
CA VAL A 19 -11.20 2.28 11.98
C VAL A 19 -9.98 2.15 12.89
N PHE A 20 -9.16 3.19 13.02
CA PHE A 20 -8.00 3.18 13.92
C PHE A 20 -8.38 3.03 15.40
N LEU A 21 -9.44 3.70 15.86
CA LEU A 21 -9.95 3.48 17.21
C LEU A 21 -10.45 2.04 17.41
N PHE A 22 -11.06 1.46 16.38
CA PHE A 22 -11.49 0.05 16.39
C PHE A 22 -10.30 -0.92 16.39
N GLU A 23 -9.21 -0.61 15.70
CA GLU A 23 -7.95 -1.38 15.76
C GLU A 23 -7.37 -1.42 17.17
N LEU A 24 -7.30 -0.26 17.84
CA LEU A 24 -6.81 -0.18 19.22
C LEU A 24 -7.72 -0.94 20.18
N TYR A 25 -9.04 -0.89 19.97
CA TYR A 25 -9.99 -1.67 20.76
C TYR A 25 -9.79 -3.18 20.57
N ASN A 26 -9.70 -3.66 19.33
CA ASN A 26 -9.48 -5.09 19.06
C ASN A 26 -8.13 -5.57 19.61
N ASN A 27 -7.10 -4.72 19.54
CA ASN A 27 -5.81 -5.03 20.15
C ASN A 27 -5.90 -5.10 21.68
N TYR A 28 -6.67 -4.20 22.31
CA TYR A 28 -6.92 -4.30 23.75
C TYR A 28 -7.66 -5.60 24.12
N VAL A 29 -8.64 -6.03 23.32
CA VAL A 29 -9.36 -7.29 23.58
C VAL A 29 -8.41 -8.49 23.51
N ALA A 30 -7.56 -8.54 22.47
CA ALA A 30 -6.64 -9.63 22.20
C ALA A 30 -5.41 -9.66 23.12
N MET A 31 -4.79 -8.50 23.37
CA MET A 31 -3.47 -8.34 24.02
C MET A 31 -3.55 -7.72 25.41
N LYS A 32 -4.75 -7.32 25.88
CA LYS A 32 -4.96 -6.51 27.10
C LYS A 32 -4.24 -5.17 27.12
N ASN A 33 -3.77 -4.71 25.96
CA ASN A 33 -3.13 -3.42 25.77
C ASN A 33 -3.50 -2.86 24.38
N PRO A 34 -3.93 -1.59 24.25
CA PRO A 34 -4.18 -0.99 22.93
C PRO A 34 -2.91 -0.84 22.07
N PHE A 35 -1.73 -0.74 22.68
CA PHE A 35 -0.46 -0.57 21.98
C PHE A 35 0.50 -1.71 22.34
N VAL A 36 1.09 -2.36 21.32
CA VAL A 36 2.18 -3.30 21.58
C VAL A 36 3.48 -2.57 21.90
N GLY A 37 4.46 -3.27 22.49
CA GLY A 37 5.73 -2.65 22.87
C GLY A 37 6.49 -2.12 21.64
N MET A 38 7.30 -1.07 21.82
CA MET A 38 8.07 -0.45 20.73
C MET A 38 9.02 -1.41 20.01
N ASN A 39 9.46 -2.47 20.68
CA ASN A 39 10.30 -3.53 20.08
C ASN A 39 9.51 -4.38 19.07
N GLN A 40 8.18 -4.46 19.20
CA GLN A 40 7.29 -5.20 18.30
C GLN A 40 6.72 -4.29 17.20
N ASN A 41 6.33 -3.08 17.56
CA ASN A 41 5.79 -2.09 16.62
C ASN A 41 6.26 -0.67 17.00
N PRO A 42 7.26 -0.11 16.30
CA PRO A 42 7.77 1.23 16.62
C PRO A 42 6.79 2.35 16.26
N MET A 43 5.71 2.06 15.50
CA MET A 43 4.71 3.05 15.10
C MET A 43 3.67 3.34 16.19
N LEU A 44 3.81 2.73 17.39
CA LEU A 44 2.89 2.86 18.52
C LEU A 44 1.47 2.46 18.13
N GLY A 45 1.26 1.17 17.90
CA GLY A 45 0.00 0.66 17.36
C GLY A 45 -0.34 -0.77 17.77
N PRO A 46 -1.35 -1.36 17.11
CA PRO A 46 -1.78 -2.73 17.35
C PRO A 46 -0.73 -3.75 16.87
N SER A 47 -0.94 -5.01 17.21
CA SER A 47 -0.12 -6.13 16.75
C SER A 47 -0.39 -6.46 15.28
N SER A 48 0.57 -7.08 14.61
CA SER A 48 0.44 -7.52 13.22
C SER A 48 -0.71 -8.52 13.02
N GLY A 49 -0.95 -9.41 13.99
CA GLY A 49 -2.05 -10.37 13.93
C GLY A 49 -3.42 -9.68 13.94
N VAL A 50 -3.62 -8.66 14.78
CA VAL A 50 -4.86 -7.88 14.79
C VAL A 50 -5.05 -7.16 13.46
N LEU A 51 -4.00 -6.54 12.91
CA LEU A 51 -4.06 -5.89 11.60
C LEU A 51 -4.44 -6.87 10.48
N ILE A 52 -3.86 -8.08 10.46
CA ILE A 52 -4.21 -9.13 9.50
C ILE A 52 -5.69 -9.53 9.66
N SER A 53 -6.14 -9.77 10.89
CA SER A 53 -7.54 -10.13 11.17
C SER A 53 -8.54 -9.04 10.77
N MET A 54 -8.09 -7.78 10.69
CA MET A 54 -8.90 -6.63 10.30
C MET A 54 -8.86 -6.29 8.82
N GLY A 55 -8.06 -7.01 8.03
CA GLY A 55 -8.05 -6.85 6.58
C GLY A 55 -6.80 -6.17 6.02
N ALA A 56 -5.68 -6.20 6.75
CA ALA A 56 -4.39 -5.80 6.17
C ALA A 56 -4.10 -6.59 4.89
N ARG A 57 -3.31 -6.01 3.99
CA ARG A 57 -2.83 -6.76 2.83
C ARG A 57 -1.93 -7.84 3.40
N PHE A 58 -2.25 -9.10 3.13
CA PHE A 58 -1.45 -10.25 3.57
C PHE A 58 -1.53 -11.30 2.47
N VAL A 59 -0.41 -11.52 1.75
CA VAL A 59 -0.36 -12.38 0.54
C VAL A 59 -0.90 -13.78 0.79
N PRO A 60 -0.57 -14.47 1.90
CA PRO A 60 -1.08 -15.82 2.14
C PRO A 60 -2.61 -15.91 2.26
N CYS A 61 -3.32 -14.83 2.60
CA CYS A 61 -4.78 -14.81 2.61
C CYS A 61 -5.40 -14.58 1.22
N ILE A 62 -4.62 -14.10 0.26
CA ILE A 62 -5.08 -13.70 -1.08
C ILE A 62 -4.82 -14.82 -2.09
N LYS A 63 -3.64 -15.44 -2.04
CA LYS A 63 -3.18 -16.47 -2.98
C LYS A 63 -2.48 -17.58 -2.21
N GLU A 64 -2.64 -18.81 -2.69
CA GLU A 64 -1.89 -19.98 -2.23
C GLU A 64 -0.39 -19.77 -2.50
N ILE A 65 0.41 -19.97 -1.45
CA ILE A 65 1.88 -19.92 -1.50
C ILE A 65 2.41 -21.18 -0.82
N GLU A 66 3.58 -21.67 -1.25
CA GLU A 66 4.23 -22.78 -0.56
C GLU A 66 4.85 -22.28 0.76
N TYR A 67 4.40 -22.84 1.88
CA TYR A 67 4.97 -22.59 3.20
C TYR A 67 4.99 -23.89 4.01
N ASN A 68 6.02 -24.09 4.83
CA ASN A 68 6.08 -25.26 5.71
C ASN A 68 5.10 -25.12 6.89
N GLN A 69 5.15 -23.98 7.59
CA GLN A 69 4.38 -23.72 8.81
C GLN A 69 4.11 -22.22 8.91
N ILE A 70 2.94 -21.83 9.43
CA ILE A 70 2.65 -20.43 9.78
C ILE A 70 2.64 -20.31 11.30
N TYR A 71 3.60 -19.56 11.83
CA TYR A 71 3.60 -19.17 13.24
C TYR A 71 2.52 -18.12 13.48
N CYS A 72 1.80 -18.26 14.58
CA CYS A 72 0.77 -17.32 14.98
C CYS A 72 1.38 -15.93 15.21
N PRO A 73 0.98 -14.88 14.47
CA PRO A 73 1.42 -13.54 14.77
C PRO A 73 0.82 -13.07 16.11
N PRO A 74 1.47 -12.15 16.84
CA PRO A 74 0.93 -11.62 18.09
C PRO A 74 -0.48 -11.05 17.89
N GLY A 75 -1.38 -11.33 18.83
CA GLY A 75 -2.80 -10.95 18.76
C GLY A 75 -3.72 -12.01 18.14
N ILE A 76 -3.18 -13.13 17.65
CA ILE A 76 -3.95 -14.31 17.23
C ILE A 76 -3.76 -15.42 18.27
N LYS A 77 -4.84 -16.13 18.63
CA LYS A 77 -4.81 -17.32 19.50
C LYS A 77 -4.14 -17.12 20.86
N GLY A 78 -4.18 -15.91 21.40
CA GLY A 78 -3.53 -15.57 22.68
C GLY A 78 -2.00 -15.48 22.62
N THR A 79 -1.41 -15.50 21.42
CA THR A 79 0.02 -15.24 21.23
C THR A 79 0.35 -13.78 21.56
N MET A 80 1.26 -13.57 22.50
CA MET A 80 1.64 -12.23 22.98
C MET A 80 2.94 -11.71 22.35
N ASP A 81 3.77 -12.60 21.83
CA ASP A 81 5.09 -12.31 21.29
C ASP A 81 5.52 -13.27 20.17
N PHE A 82 6.50 -12.84 19.39
CA PHE A 82 7.01 -13.57 18.23
C PHE A 82 7.87 -14.80 18.58
N ASN A 83 8.23 -14.99 19.86
CA ASN A 83 9.06 -16.10 20.32
C ASN A 83 8.25 -17.38 20.65
N THR A 84 6.95 -17.39 20.37
CA THR A 84 6.12 -18.57 20.58
C THR A 84 6.23 -19.54 19.42
N THR A 85 6.26 -20.85 19.72
CA THR A 85 6.21 -21.94 18.73
C THR A 85 4.76 -22.28 18.32
N ASN A 86 3.80 -21.41 18.64
CA ASN A 86 2.39 -21.63 18.35
C ASN A 86 2.17 -21.57 16.84
N VAL A 87 1.71 -22.69 16.28
CA VAL A 87 1.35 -22.80 14.86
C VAL A 87 -0.14 -22.50 14.70
N CYS A 88 -0.44 -21.67 13.70
CA CYS A 88 -1.80 -21.29 13.35
C CYS A 88 -2.19 -21.83 11.97
N ASN A 89 -3.45 -22.22 11.84
CA ASN A 89 -4.04 -22.51 10.54
C ASN A 89 -4.39 -21.20 9.80
N MET A 90 -4.49 -21.28 8.47
CA MET A 90 -4.74 -20.08 7.66
C MET A 90 -6.09 -19.42 7.98
N ASN A 91 -7.12 -20.20 8.32
CA ASN A 91 -8.41 -19.67 8.75
C ASN A 91 -8.32 -18.84 10.05
N GLU A 92 -7.47 -19.24 11.00
CA GLU A 92 -7.25 -18.52 12.26
C GLU A 92 -6.56 -17.17 12.01
N VAL A 93 -5.60 -17.13 11.07
CA VAL A 93 -4.86 -15.90 10.73
C VAL A 93 -5.68 -14.97 9.83
N CYS A 94 -6.27 -15.51 8.77
CA CYS A 94 -6.96 -14.73 7.76
C CYS A 94 -8.37 -14.30 8.16
N GLY A 95 -9.05 -15.02 9.05
CA GLY A 95 -10.40 -14.67 9.48
C GLY A 95 -11.38 -14.45 8.32
N PHE A 96 -12.27 -13.46 8.45
CA PHE A 96 -13.27 -13.06 7.44
C PHE A 96 -14.08 -14.23 6.85
N GLY A 97 -14.46 -15.20 7.69
CA GLY A 97 -15.29 -16.33 7.29
C GLY A 97 -14.56 -17.43 6.52
N MET A 98 -13.23 -17.38 6.42
CA MET A 98 -12.42 -18.49 5.92
C MET A 98 -12.56 -19.71 6.84
N LYS A 99 -12.88 -20.87 6.28
CA LYS A 99 -12.98 -22.14 7.00
C LYS A 99 -11.71 -22.96 6.83
N GLU A 100 -11.54 -23.94 7.71
CA GLU A 100 -10.45 -24.89 7.59
C GLU A 100 -10.56 -25.67 6.27
N GLY A 101 -9.46 -25.73 5.51
CA GLY A 101 -9.42 -26.34 4.18
C GLY A 101 -9.83 -25.43 3.02
N ASP A 102 -10.32 -24.21 3.28
CA ASP A 102 -10.61 -23.26 2.21
C ASP A 102 -9.32 -22.78 1.53
N LYS A 103 -9.41 -22.54 0.22
CA LYS A 103 -8.32 -21.92 -0.54
C LYS A 103 -8.29 -20.40 -0.30
N PRO A 104 -7.10 -19.77 -0.20
CA PRO A 104 -6.98 -18.32 -0.12
C PRO A 104 -7.70 -17.62 -1.28
N ASN A 105 -8.58 -16.67 -0.95
CA ASN A 105 -9.35 -15.89 -1.94
C ASN A 105 -9.84 -14.54 -1.38
N GLN A 106 -9.08 -13.90 -0.50
CA GLN A 106 -9.46 -12.64 0.13
C GLN A 106 -8.99 -11.42 -0.69
N TRP A 107 -9.39 -11.34 -1.96
CA TRP A 107 -8.94 -10.30 -2.92
C TRP A 107 -9.24 -8.86 -2.46
N TYR A 108 -10.26 -8.66 -1.63
CA TYR A 108 -10.60 -7.35 -1.07
C TYR A 108 -9.50 -6.77 -0.18
N ARG A 109 -8.49 -7.58 0.20
CA ARG A 109 -7.26 -7.15 0.88
C ARG A 109 -6.33 -6.28 0.03
N PHE A 110 -6.71 -5.94 -1.19
CA PHE A 110 -6.12 -4.83 -1.95
C PHE A 110 -6.83 -3.48 -1.72
N ILE A 111 -8.01 -3.49 -1.08
CA ILE A 111 -8.86 -2.31 -0.86
C ILE A 111 -8.92 -1.97 0.63
N THR A 112 -9.27 -2.95 1.48
CA THR A 112 -9.41 -2.76 2.93
C THR A 112 -8.22 -2.10 3.61
N PRO A 113 -6.95 -2.37 3.25
CA PRO A 113 -5.82 -1.82 3.99
C PRO A 113 -5.64 -0.31 3.79
N ILE A 114 -6.28 0.31 2.79
CA ILE A 114 -6.30 1.77 2.60
C ILE A 114 -6.86 2.48 3.84
N PHE A 115 -7.74 1.82 4.59
CA PHE A 115 -8.41 2.40 5.74
C PHE A 115 -7.76 2.03 7.09
N ILE A 116 -6.83 1.07 7.07
CA ILE A 116 -6.22 0.48 8.27
C ILE A 116 -4.87 1.15 8.52
N HIS A 117 -4.45 1.32 9.78
CA HIS A 117 -3.16 1.94 10.11
C HIS A 117 -2.36 1.15 11.14
N CYS A 118 -1.04 1.02 10.94
CA CYS A 118 -0.20 0.25 11.84
C CYS A 118 0.13 0.94 13.16
N GLY A 119 -0.25 2.21 13.37
CA GLY A 119 0.00 2.91 14.63
C GLY A 119 -0.26 4.41 14.59
N LEU A 120 -0.12 5.03 15.78
CA LEU A 120 -0.45 6.44 16.01
C LEU A 120 0.39 7.40 15.18
N LEU A 121 1.70 7.14 15.07
CA LEU A 121 2.59 7.97 14.26
C LEU A 121 2.23 7.87 12.78
N HIS A 122 1.91 6.66 12.32
CA HIS A 122 1.58 6.41 10.92
C HIS A 122 0.27 7.12 10.51
N ILE A 123 -0.81 6.99 11.29
CA ILE A 123 -2.06 7.69 10.98
C ILE A 123 -1.90 9.21 11.08
N LEU A 124 -1.11 9.71 12.04
CA LEU A 124 -0.86 11.15 12.19
C LEU A 124 -0.22 11.75 10.93
N PHE A 125 0.83 11.12 10.40
CA PHE A 125 1.49 11.61 9.19
C PHE A 125 0.60 11.51 7.95
N ASN A 126 -0.10 10.38 7.77
CA ASN A 126 -1.02 10.19 6.65
C ASN A 126 -2.16 11.23 6.66
N LEU A 127 -2.84 11.38 7.79
CA LEU A 127 -3.96 12.31 7.89
C LEU A 127 -3.52 13.78 7.83
N SER A 128 -2.31 14.10 8.30
CA SER A 128 -1.74 15.45 8.15
C SER A 128 -1.64 15.86 6.67
N PHE A 129 -1.11 14.97 5.82
CA PHE A 129 -1.05 15.22 4.38
C PHE A 129 -2.44 15.17 3.74
N GLN A 130 -3.28 14.20 4.10
CA GLN A 130 -4.63 14.05 3.55
C GLN A 130 -5.52 15.28 3.82
N VAL A 131 -5.49 15.80 5.04
CA VAL A 131 -6.28 16.98 5.44
C VAL A 131 -5.71 18.26 4.83
N ARG A 132 -4.38 18.44 4.80
CA ARG A 132 -3.77 19.65 4.24
C ARG A 132 -3.90 19.71 2.72
N THR A 133 -3.53 18.62 2.06
CA THR A 133 -3.39 18.55 0.60
C THR A 133 -4.64 17.98 -0.06
N GLY A 134 -5.13 16.84 0.43
CA GLY A 134 -6.25 16.14 -0.18
C GLY A 134 -7.54 16.97 -0.18
N ILE A 135 -7.86 17.64 0.94
CA ILE A 135 -9.01 18.55 1.00
C ILE A 135 -8.89 19.69 -0.01
N GLN A 136 -7.71 20.30 -0.12
CA GLN A 136 -7.50 21.40 -1.06
C GLN A 136 -7.69 20.92 -2.50
N MET A 137 -7.08 19.78 -2.85
CA MET A 137 -7.25 19.16 -4.16
C MET A 137 -8.71 18.81 -4.46
N GLU A 138 -9.48 18.32 -3.48
CA GLU A 138 -10.90 18.04 -3.70
C GLU A 138 -11.72 19.31 -3.96
N LYS A 139 -11.42 20.41 -3.27
CA LYS A 139 -12.07 21.71 -3.54
C LYS A 139 -11.80 22.18 -4.98
N ASP A 140 -10.58 21.98 -5.45
CA ASP A 140 -10.12 22.45 -6.77
C ASP A 140 -10.62 21.56 -7.91
N PHE A 141 -10.51 20.24 -7.76
CA PHE A 141 -10.77 19.27 -8.83
C PHE A 141 -12.13 18.56 -8.72
N GLY A 142 -12.73 18.54 -7.54
CA GLY A 142 -14.05 17.95 -7.27
C GLY A 142 -14.00 16.52 -6.73
N THR A 143 -15.03 16.20 -5.93
CA THR A 143 -15.19 14.96 -5.15
C THR A 143 -14.98 13.68 -5.96
N LEU A 144 -15.71 13.50 -7.07
CA LEU A 144 -15.66 12.25 -7.82
C LEU A 144 -14.27 11.97 -8.41
N ARG A 145 -13.59 13.00 -8.94
CA ARG A 145 -12.26 12.84 -9.55
C ARG A 145 -11.23 12.43 -8.51
N ILE A 146 -11.22 13.14 -7.38
CA ILE A 146 -10.31 12.85 -6.29
C ILE A 146 -10.59 11.48 -5.65
N ALA A 147 -11.85 11.10 -5.50
CA ALA A 147 -12.22 9.77 -5.01
C ALA A 147 -11.68 8.65 -5.91
N ILE A 148 -11.84 8.78 -7.23
CA ILE A 148 -11.33 7.78 -8.18
C ILE A 148 -9.80 7.71 -8.14
N ILE A 149 -9.11 8.86 -8.17
CA ILE A 149 -7.63 8.91 -8.11
C ILE A 149 -7.14 8.27 -6.81
N TYR A 150 -7.71 8.66 -5.67
CA TYR A 150 -7.32 8.17 -4.36
C TYR A 150 -7.49 6.65 -4.24
N MET A 151 -8.65 6.12 -4.64
CA MET A 151 -8.92 4.69 -4.57
C MET A 151 -8.09 3.90 -5.58
N ALA A 152 -7.98 4.37 -6.84
CA ALA A 152 -7.20 3.68 -7.86
C ALA A 152 -5.70 3.61 -7.49
N SER A 153 -5.14 4.72 -6.99
CA SER A 153 -3.74 4.75 -6.52
C SER A 153 -3.49 3.84 -5.32
N GLY A 154 -4.39 3.84 -4.33
CA GLY A 154 -4.26 2.95 -3.16
C GLY A 154 -4.33 1.48 -3.56
N ILE A 155 -5.33 1.10 -4.35
CA ILE A 155 -5.53 -0.29 -4.79
C ILE A 155 -4.35 -0.77 -5.64
N PHE A 156 -3.96 0.02 -6.64
CA PHE A 156 -2.84 -0.36 -7.50
C PHE A 156 -1.52 -0.39 -6.72
N GLY A 157 -1.33 0.50 -5.73
CA GLY A 157 -0.20 0.45 -4.81
C GLY A 157 -0.08 -0.90 -4.10
N PHE A 158 -1.15 -1.38 -3.46
CA PHE A 158 -1.14 -2.66 -2.77
C PHE A 158 -0.96 -3.86 -3.70
N VAL A 159 -1.51 -3.79 -4.91
CA VAL A 159 -1.35 -4.85 -5.92
C VAL A 159 0.10 -4.90 -6.42
N PHE A 160 0.71 -3.73 -6.63
CA PHE A 160 2.10 -3.60 -7.03
C PHE A 160 3.05 -4.10 -5.94
N GLU A 161 2.85 -3.68 -4.69
CA GLU A 161 3.59 -4.17 -3.52
C GLU A 161 3.48 -5.69 -3.33
N ALA A 162 2.30 -6.27 -3.54
CA ALA A 162 2.08 -7.69 -3.24
C ALA A 162 3.00 -8.65 -4.01
N ASN A 163 3.60 -8.21 -5.12
CA ASN A 163 4.59 -8.95 -5.88
C ASN A 163 6.00 -8.99 -5.22
N SER A 164 6.21 -8.24 -4.14
CA SER A 164 7.50 -8.11 -3.45
C SER A 164 7.37 -8.14 -1.91
N ALA A 165 6.16 -8.29 -1.38
CA ALA A 165 5.88 -8.23 0.05
C ALA A 165 6.24 -9.50 0.85
N GLY A 166 6.38 -10.66 0.20
CA GLY A 166 6.51 -11.95 0.88
C GLY A 166 5.34 -12.20 1.86
N ILE A 167 5.65 -12.62 3.09
CA ILE A 167 4.67 -12.96 4.15
C ILE A 167 4.44 -11.78 5.11
N GLN A 168 4.80 -10.55 4.74
CA GLN A 168 4.57 -9.41 5.62
C GLN A 168 3.16 -8.83 5.43
N PRO A 169 2.51 -8.30 6.48
CA PRO A 169 1.31 -7.51 6.33
C PRO A 169 1.60 -6.04 5.98
N SER A 170 0.71 -5.38 5.24
CA SER A 170 0.81 -3.95 4.89
C SER A 170 -0.54 -3.25 4.97
N VAL A 171 -0.51 -1.98 5.37
CA VAL A 171 -1.66 -1.14 5.69
C VAL A 171 -1.33 0.34 5.42
N GLY A 172 -2.37 1.17 5.33
CA GLY A 172 -2.26 2.62 5.25
C GLY A 172 -2.69 3.19 3.90
N CYS A 173 -3.13 4.44 3.91
CA CYS A 173 -3.52 5.14 2.69
C CYS A 173 -2.36 5.79 1.94
N SER A 174 -1.11 5.59 2.37
CA SER A 174 0.06 6.28 1.83
C SER A 174 0.21 6.12 0.30
N GLY A 175 -0.10 4.95 -0.27
CA GLY A 175 -0.17 4.77 -1.73
C GLY A 175 -1.18 5.72 -2.41
N SER A 176 -2.36 5.92 -1.82
CA SER A 176 -3.34 6.93 -2.28
C SER A 176 -2.79 8.35 -2.19
N LEU A 177 -2.05 8.67 -1.11
CA LEU A 177 -1.46 9.98 -0.90
C LEU A 177 -0.32 10.28 -1.89
N TYR A 178 0.50 9.29 -2.23
CA TYR A 178 1.47 9.41 -3.32
C TYR A 178 0.79 9.59 -4.68
N GLY A 179 -0.40 9.02 -4.87
CA GLY A 179 -1.25 9.32 -6.02
C GLY A 179 -1.68 10.79 -6.12
N LEU A 180 -2.05 11.39 -4.98
CA LEU A 180 -2.34 12.82 -4.89
C LEU A 180 -1.07 13.67 -5.10
N MET A 181 0.08 13.24 -4.56
CA MET A 181 1.37 13.89 -4.80
C MET A 181 1.72 13.89 -6.29
N ALA A 182 1.54 12.77 -6.99
CA ALA A 182 1.71 12.70 -8.44
C ALA A 182 0.81 13.69 -9.19
N CYS A 183 -0.45 13.83 -8.74
CA CYS A 183 -1.39 14.78 -9.30
C CYS A 183 -0.98 16.25 -9.10
N LEU A 184 -0.41 16.60 -7.94
CA LEU A 184 0.17 17.92 -7.72
C LEU A 184 1.34 18.21 -8.67
N LEU A 185 2.19 17.22 -8.93
CA LEU A 185 3.34 17.36 -9.83
C LEU A 185 2.84 17.56 -11.26
N LEU A 186 1.82 16.80 -11.62
CA LEU A 186 1.15 16.91 -12.90
C LEU A 186 0.50 18.29 -13.08
N ASP A 187 -0.17 18.82 -12.06
CA ASP A 187 -0.78 20.15 -12.08
C ASP A 187 0.27 21.26 -12.23
N LEU A 188 1.40 21.17 -11.51
CA LEU A 188 2.54 22.08 -11.67
C LEU A 188 3.08 22.07 -13.11
N ILE A 189 3.25 20.89 -13.71
CA ILE A 189 3.74 20.74 -15.10
C ILE A 189 2.72 21.30 -16.10
N GLN A 190 1.43 21.05 -15.91
CA GLN A 190 0.38 21.54 -16.82
C GLN A 190 0.16 23.06 -16.69
N SER A 191 0.39 23.61 -15.51
CA SER A 191 0.24 25.04 -15.19
C SER A 191 1.56 25.82 -15.30
N TRP A 192 2.60 25.24 -15.91
CA TRP A 192 3.97 25.76 -15.97
C TRP A 192 4.08 27.23 -16.42
N LYS A 193 3.23 27.64 -17.38
CA LYS A 193 3.22 29.01 -17.93
C LYS A 193 2.58 30.04 -17.00
N LEU A 194 1.80 29.60 -16.01
CA LEU A 194 1.07 30.47 -15.08
C LEU A 194 1.77 30.63 -13.74
N ILE A 195 2.67 29.71 -13.40
CA ILE A 195 3.36 29.68 -12.12
C ILE A 195 4.58 30.59 -12.17
N ILE A 196 4.75 31.42 -11.14
CA ILE A 196 5.92 32.28 -10.99
C ILE A 196 7.08 31.43 -10.47
N GLY A 197 8.16 31.32 -11.25
CA GLY A 197 9.34 30.53 -10.90
C GLY A 197 9.10 29.01 -10.87
N PRO A 198 8.56 28.41 -11.94
CA PRO A 198 8.11 27.01 -11.94
C PRO A 198 9.24 26.01 -11.67
N TRP A 199 10.48 26.32 -12.07
CA TRP A 199 11.65 25.51 -11.76
C TRP A 199 11.93 25.39 -10.25
N LYS A 200 11.72 26.48 -9.47
CA LYS A 200 11.92 26.44 -8.02
C LYS A 200 10.88 25.53 -7.36
N GLU A 201 9.63 25.64 -7.78
CA GLU A 201 8.54 24.78 -7.30
C GLU A 201 8.76 23.32 -7.70
N LEU A 202 9.25 23.06 -8.92
CA LEU A 202 9.59 21.71 -9.37
C LEU A 202 10.71 21.10 -8.51
N ILE A 203 11.81 21.81 -8.29
CA ILE A 203 12.93 21.32 -7.47
C ILE A 203 12.46 21.04 -6.04
N LYS A 204 11.67 21.95 -5.44
CA LYS A 204 11.08 21.75 -4.12
C LYS A 204 10.24 20.48 -4.07
N MET A 205 9.40 20.27 -5.08
CA MET A 205 8.52 19.12 -5.13
C MET A 205 9.28 17.81 -5.34
N LEU A 206 10.26 17.78 -6.25
CA LEU A 206 11.12 16.63 -6.46
C LEU A 206 11.94 16.29 -5.22
N PHE A 207 12.42 17.31 -4.49
CA PHE A 207 13.10 17.10 -3.21
C PHE A 207 12.16 16.47 -2.17
N ILE A 208 10.92 16.95 -2.04
CA ILE A 208 9.93 16.37 -1.12
C ILE A 208 9.65 14.90 -1.48
N ILE A 209 9.44 14.60 -2.76
CA ILE A 209 9.19 13.23 -3.24
C ILE A 209 10.41 12.32 -2.98
N ALA A 210 11.61 12.79 -3.29
CA ALA A 210 12.83 12.02 -3.06
C ALA A 210 13.09 11.80 -1.57
N PHE A 211 12.89 12.82 -0.75
CA PHE A 211 13.03 12.74 0.70
C PHE A 211 12.00 11.78 1.31
N SER A 212 10.74 11.83 0.86
CA SER A 212 9.69 10.94 1.36
C SER A 212 9.94 9.48 0.98
N LEU A 213 10.41 9.20 -0.25
CA LEU A 213 10.82 7.85 -0.66
C LEU A 213 12.10 7.41 0.08
N GLY A 214 12.99 8.35 0.41
CA GLY A 214 14.17 8.09 1.23
C GLY A 214 13.81 7.66 2.66
N ILE A 215 12.80 8.30 3.27
CA ILE A 215 12.21 7.84 4.55
C ILE A 215 11.60 6.45 4.38
N GLY A 216 11.06 6.13 3.21
CA GLY A 216 10.50 4.81 2.92
C GLY A 216 11.51 3.66 2.88
N LEU A 217 12.81 3.95 2.98
CA LEU A 217 13.86 2.95 3.17
C LEU A 217 14.03 2.54 4.66
N LEU A 218 13.35 3.23 5.57
CA LEU A 218 13.26 2.84 6.98
C LEU A 218 12.32 1.62 7.12
N PRO A 219 12.57 0.74 8.10
CA PRO A 219 11.70 -0.40 8.35
C PRO A 219 10.25 0.07 8.65
N PHE A 220 9.27 -0.78 8.31
CA PHE A 220 7.83 -0.54 8.44
C PHE A 220 7.22 0.50 7.48
N VAL A 221 8.00 1.02 6.53
CA VAL A 221 7.50 1.87 5.45
C VAL A 221 7.68 1.15 4.12
N ASP A 222 6.67 1.21 3.24
CA ASP A 222 6.67 0.47 1.99
C ASP A 222 6.73 1.39 0.76
N ASN A 223 7.90 1.40 0.11
CA ASN A 223 8.13 2.17 -1.10
C ASN A 223 7.46 1.56 -2.33
N TYR A 224 7.14 0.26 -2.35
CA TYR A 224 6.40 -0.32 -3.48
C TYR A 224 5.01 0.27 -3.58
N ALA A 225 4.23 0.27 -2.49
CA ALA A 225 2.90 0.87 -2.51
C ALA A 225 2.97 2.36 -2.87
N HIS A 226 4.01 3.08 -2.42
CA HIS A 226 4.21 4.50 -2.75
C HIS A 226 4.49 4.71 -4.25
N ILE A 227 5.42 3.95 -4.82
CA ILE A 227 5.78 4.01 -6.24
C ILE A 227 4.58 3.61 -7.11
N GLY A 228 3.92 2.51 -6.79
CA GLY A 228 2.72 2.05 -7.49
C GLY A 228 1.62 3.11 -7.46
N GLY A 229 1.33 3.65 -6.26
CA GLY A 229 0.35 4.72 -6.08
C GLY A 229 0.68 5.99 -6.86
N PHE A 230 1.97 6.39 -6.90
CA PHE A 230 2.46 7.53 -7.67
C PHE A 230 2.29 7.33 -9.18
N ILE A 231 2.69 6.17 -9.72
CA ILE A 231 2.52 5.83 -11.14
C ILE A 231 1.04 5.90 -11.53
N MET A 232 0.17 5.23 -10.76
CA MET A 232 -1.26 5.24 -11.03
C MET A 232 -1.86 6.65 -10.86
N GLY A 233 -1.32 7.46 -9.95
CA GLY A 233 -1.71 8.86 -9.77
C GLY A 233 -1.39 9.73 -10.98
N ILE A 234 -0.22 9.57 -11.60
CA ILE A 234 0.10 10.28 -12.86
C ILE A 234 -0.90 9.90 -13.95
N LEU A 235 -1.16 8.60 -14.13
CA LEU A 235 -2.01 8.11 -15.21
C LEU A 235 -3.47 8.52 -15.01
N THR A 236 -4.03 8.29 -13.84
CA THR A 236 -5.41 8.69 -13.52
C THR A 236 -5.54 10.22 -13.46
N GLY A 237 -4.52 10.93 -13.01
CA GLY A 237 -4.46 12.40 -13.05
C GLY A 237 -4.49 12.95 -14.47
N LEU A 238 -3.74 12.34 -15.41
CA LEU A 238 -3.76 12.71 -16.83
C LEU A 238 -5.15 12.54 -17.44
N VAL A 239 -5.91 11.54 -16.99
CA VAL A 239 -7.27 11.26 -17.46
C VAL A 239 -8.30 12.19 -16.84
N LEU A 240 -8.27 12.38 -15.52
CA LEU A 240 -9.36 12.98 -14.77
C LEU A 240 -9.17 14.47 -14.50
N LEU A 241 -7.93 14.94 -14.31
CA LEU A 241 -7.70 16.32 -13.93
C LEU A 241 -7.88 17.28 -15.11
N PRO A 242 -8.58 18.41 -14.87
CA PRO A 242 -8.71 19.47 -15.86
C PRO A 242 -7.34 20.07 -16.16
N SER A 243 -7.09 20.39 -17.42
CA SER A 243 -5.84 21.00 -17.88
C SER A 243 -6.12 22.34 -18.55
N ILE A 244 -5.17 23.26 -18.44
CA ILE A 244 -5.27 24.58 -19.07
C ILE A 244 -4.80 24.45 -20.53
N ILE A 245 -5.68 24.80 -21.46
CA ILE A 245 -5.46 24.62 -22.90
C ILE A 245 -5.26 25.99 -23.55
N PHE A 246 -4.08 26.24 -24.12
CA PHE A 246 -3.76 27.51 -24.78
C PHE A 246 -3.94 27.44 -26.31
N SER A 247 -3.85 26.24 -26.91
CA SER A 247 -3.95 26.05 -28.35
C SER A 247 -4.70 24.77 -28.74
N LYS A 248 -5.13 24.70 -30.01
CA LYS A 248 -5.68 23.45 -30.59
C LYS A 248 -4.66 22.30 -30.56
N ARG A 249 -3.36 22.61 -30.60
CA ARG A 249 -2.28 21.62 -30.45
C ARG A 249 -2.26 21.05 -29.03
N ASP A 250 -2.36 21.90 -28.01
CA ASP A 250 -2.38 21.46 -26.60
C ASP A 250 -3.59 20.58 -26.30
N LEU A 251 -4.76 20.92 -26.86
CA LEU A 251 -5.96 20.08 -26.77
C LEU A 251 -5.74 18.70 -27.40
N ARG A 252 -5.12 18.63 -28.58
CA ARG A 252 -4.80 17.35 -29.23
C ARG A 252 -3.83 16.53 -28.39
N ILE A 253 -2.77 17.14 -27.87
CA ILE A 253 -1.79 16.48 -27.00
C ILE A 253 -2.47 15.93 -25.74
N LYS A 254 -3.28 16.74 -25.04
CA LYS A 254 -4.01 16.30 -23.85
C LYS A 254 -4.94 15.12 -24.13
N ARG A 255 -5.66 15.14 -25.26
CA ARG A 255 -6.53 14.01 -25.66
C ARG A 255 -5.75 12.74 -25.95
N ILE A 256 -4.61 12.86 -26.65
CA ILE A 256 -3.72 11.72 -26.92
C ILE A 256 -3.18 11.16 -25.61
N LEU A 257 -2.65 12.00 -24.72
CA LEU A 257 -2.16 11.59 -23.41
C LEU A 257 -3.26 10.91 -22.58
N MET A 258 -4.47 11.46 -22.55
CA MET A 258 -5.60 10.86 -21.87
C MET A 258 -5.91 9.44 -22.38
N ILE A 259 -5.99 9.26 -23.71
CA ILE A 259 -6.28 7.95 -24.32
C ILE A 259 -5.15 6.96 -23.99
N LEU A 260 -3.89 7.37 -24.17
CA LEU A 260 -2.73 6.54 -23.84
C LEU A 260 -2.71 6.17 -22.36
N SER A 261 -3.00 7.12 -21.46
CA SER A 261 -3.06 6.87 -20.02
C SER A 261 -4.16 5.90 -19.63
N ILE A 262 -5.32 5.91 -20.29
CA ILE A 262 -6.38 4.92 -20.05
C ILE A 262 -5.88 3.51 -20.40
N PHE A 263 -5.36 3.32 -21.61
CA PHE A 263 -4.86 2.02 -22.04
C PHE A 263 -3.69 1.54 -21.19
N LEU A 264 -2.76 2.44 -20.83
CA LEU A 264 -1.62 2.12 -19.98
C LEU A 264 -2.05 1.77 -18.55
N SER A 265 -3.03 2.48 -17.99
CA SER A 265 -3.56 2.17 -16.65
C SER A 265 -4.16 0.77 -16.60
N ILE A 266 -5.00 0.44 -17.59
CA ILE A 266 -5.63 -0.89 -17.69
C ILE A 266 -4.57 -1.96 -17.93
N GLY A 267 -3.64 -1.72 -18.87
CA GLY A 267 -2.56 -2.65 -19.19
C GLY A 267 -1.66 -2.95 -18.00
N LEU A 268 -1.27 -1.92 -17.23
CA LEU A 268 -0.48 -2.09 -16.01
C LEU A 268 -1.26 -2.84 -14.94
N PHE A 269 -2.54 -2.50 -14.71
CA PHE A 269 -3.36 -3.20 -13.73
C PHE A 269 -3.45 -4.70 -14.06
N VAL A 270 -3.79 -5.03 -15.31
CA VAL A 270 -3.86 -6.42 -15.79
C VAL A 270 -2.50 -7.12 -15.69
N TRP A 271 -1.41 -6.44 -16.06
CA TRP A 271 -0.07 -7.01 -16.01
C TRP A 271 0.38 -7.32 -14.58
N VAL A 272 0.24 -6.38 -13.64
CA VAL A 272 0.64 -6.58 -12.23
C VAL A 272 -0.24 -7.63 -11.55
N PHE A 273 -1.55 -7.64 -11.81
CA PHE A 273 -2.44 -8.69 -11.30
C PHE A 273 -2.06 -10.07 -11.83
N ARG A 274 -1.76 -10.18 -13.13
CA ARG A 274 -1.33 -11.44 -13.74
C ARG A 274 0.01 -11.88 -13.17
N GLN A 275 0.94 -10.96 -12.98
CA GLN A 275 2.24 -11.23 -12.36
C GLN A 275 2.04 -11.80 -10.95
N PHE A 276 1.17 -11.20 -10.14
CA PHE A 276 0.89 -11.65 -8.78
C PHE A 276 0.31 -13.07 -8.73
N TYR A 277 -0.67 -13.38 -9.57
CA TYR A 277 -1.34 -14.69 -9.54
C TYR A 277 -0.56 -15.81 -10.25
N TYR A 278 0.18 -15.51 -11.32
CA TYR A 278 0.73 -16.55 -12.19
C TYR A 278 2.26 -16.60 -12.26
N SER A 279 2.97 -15.61 -11.72
CA SER A 279 4.44 -15.67 -11.70
C SER A 279 4.94 -16.31 -10.41
N GLU A 280 5.92 -17.19 -10.57
CA GLU A 280 6.73 -17.77 -9.49
C GLU A 280 8.08 -17.05 -9.34
N ASN A 281 8.38 -16.10 -10.24
CA ASN A 281 9.66 -15.42 -10.25
C ASN A 281 9.66 -14.26 -9.26
N GLU A 282 10.34 -14.46 -8.13
CA GLU A 282 10.68 -13.37 -7.22
C GLU A 282 11.76 -12.46 -7.85
N CYS A 283 11.52 -11.16 -7.79
CA CYS A 283 12.46 -10.17 -8.26
C CYS A 283 13.63 -10.02 -7.25
N LYS A 284 14.81 -10.53 -7.62
CA LYS A 284 15.99 -10.62 -6.75
C LYS A 284 16.57 -9.28 -6.25
N TRP A 285 16.26 -8.15 -6.89
CA TRP A 285 16.75 -6.83 -6.49
C TRP A 285 15.65 -5.97 -5.85
N CYS A 286 14.41 -6.43 -5.91
CA CYS A 286 13.26 -5.64 -5.54
C CYS A 286 13.25 -5.29 -4.03
N HIS A 287 13.76 -6.16 -3.17
CA HIS A 287 13.85 -5.88 -1.73
C HIS A 287 14.63 -4.59 -1.41
N TYR A 288 15.58 -4.18 -2.26
CA TYR A 288 16.35 -2.95 -2.07
C TYR A 288 15.53 -1.65 -2.26
N LEU A 289 14.33 -1.73 -2.83
CA LEU A 289 13.43 -0.57 -2.88
C LEU A 289 12.79 -0.28 -1.52
N ASN A 290 12.65 -1.28 -0.64
CA ASN A 290 12.04 -1.13 0.68
C ASN A 290 13.05 -1.08 1.84
N CYS A 291 14.32 -1.45 1.60
CA CYS A 291 15.33 -1.41 2.65
C CYS A 291 16.73 -1.23 2.06
N LEU A 292 17.58 -0.47 2.77
CA LEU A 292 19.02 -0.45 2.48
C LEU A 292 19.72 -1.58 3.25
N PRO A 293 20.72 -2.25 2.65
CA PRO A 293 21.51 -3.29 3.31
C PRO A 293 22.52 -2.68 4.30
N ILE A 294 22.03 -1.93 5.29
CA ILE A 294 22.82 -1.31 6.34
C ILE A 294 22.46 -2.00 7.66
N GLY A 295 23.37 -2.85 8.16
CA GLY A 295 23.11 -3.70 9.33
C GLY A 295 21.97 -4.71 9.09
N ASN A 296 21.22 -5.05 10.14
CA ASN A 296 20.12 -6.03 10.10
C ASN A 296 18.77 -5.41 9.69
N TRP A 297 18.73 -4.26 9.02
CA TRP A 297 17.46 -3.58 8.71
C TRP A 297 16.60 -4.34 7.71
N CYS A 298 17.22 -4.87 6.64
CA CYS A 298 16.55 -5.78 5.72
C CYS A 298 16.22 -7.14 6.36
N ASP A 299 17.08 -7.62 7.27
CA ASP A 299 16.90 -8.92 7.93
C ASP A 299 15.86 -8.88 9.03
N SER A 300 15.59 -7.74 9.67
CA SER A 300 14.57 -7.56 10.71
C SER A 300 13.14 -7.71 10.19
N LEU A 301 12.93 -7.44 8.89
CA LEU A 301 11.68 -7.74 8.18
C LEU A 301 11.55 -9.25 7.87
N ALA A 302 12.67 -9.95 7.67
CA ALA A 302 12.70 -11.39 7.50
C ALA A 302 12.55 -12.12 8.86
N THR A 303 13.26 -11.71 9.91
CA THR A 303 13.32 -12.41 11.22
C THR A 303 12.07 -12.28 12.07
N GLN A 304 11.14 -11.36 11.75
CA GLN A 304 9.80 -11.36 12.37
C GLN A 304 8.88 -12.45 11.79
N THR A 305 9.31 -13.15 10.72
CA THR A 305 8.53 -14.23 10.07
C THR A 305 9.36 -15.45 9.64
N THR A 306 10.69 -15.44 9.83
CA THR A 306 11.55 -16.59 9.50
C THR A 306 11.81 -17.45 10.72
N THR A 307 10.94 -18.42 10.89
CA THR A 307 11.45 -19.81 10.89
C THR A 307 10.78 -20.57 9.75
N THR A 308 10.83 -20.02 8.55
CA THR A 308 10.39 -20.72 7.34
C THR A 308 11.58 -20.85 6.41
N THR A 309 12.29 -21.98 6.53
CA THR A 309 13.28 -22.39 5.55
C THR A 309 12.55 -22.61 4.23
N VAL A 310 12.71 -21.68 3.28
CA VAL A 310 12.33 -21.93 1.88
C VAL A 310 13.36 -22.89 1.32
N THR A 311 13.09 -24.18 1.40
CA THR A 311 13.89 -25.18 0.69
C THR A 311 13.40 -25.19 -0.75
N THR A 312 14.17 -24.66 -1.69
CA THR A 312 14.01 -25.02 -3.11
C THR A 312 14.22 -26.52 -3.22
N THR A 313 13.14 -27.29 -3.26
CA THR A 313 13.20 -28.71 -3.59
C THR A 313 13.45 -28.82 -5.09
N THR A 314 14.71 -29.01 -5.48
CA THR A 314 15.00 -29.78 -6.69
C THR A 314 14.41 -31.16 -6.48
N GLN A 315 13.31 -31.47 -7.18
CA GLN A 315 12.79 -32.84 -7.19
C GLN A 315 13.89 -33.79 -7.67
N PRO A 316 14.18 -34.89 -6.95
CA PRO A 316 14.94 -35.99 -7.54
C PRO A 316 14.07 -36.66 -8.63
N PRO A 317 14.64 -37.12 -9.75
CA PRO A 317 13.88 -37.83 -10.77
C PRO A 317 13.29 -39.12 -10.17
N SER A 318 11.98 -39.29 -10.39
CA SER A 318 11.24 -40.51 -10.06
C SER A 318 11.91 -41.74 -10.69
N PRO A 319 12.11 -42.85 -9.94
CA PRO A 319 12.56 -44.09 -10.54
C PRO A 319 11.35 -44.74 -11.20
N TYR A 320 11.29 -44.79 -12.53
CA TYR A 320 10.65 -45.82 -13.36
C TYR A 320 10.55 -45.28 -14.80
N ASN A 321 11.46 -45.73 -15.68
CA ASN A 321 11.14 -46.33 -16.98
C ASN A 321 12.44 -46.59 -17.78
N GLN A 322 12.71 -47.89 -17.95
CA GLN A 322 13.67 -48.55 -18.86
C GLN A 322 15.16 -48.34 -18.61
#